data_AF-A0A4R1GAU0-F1
#
_entry.id   AF-A0A4R1GAU0-F1
#
_cell.length_a   1.000
_cell.length_b   1.000
_cell.length_c   1.000
_cell.angle_alpha   90.00
_cell.angle_beta   90.00
_cell.angle_gamma   90.00
#
_symmetry.space_group_name_H-M   'P 1'
#
loop_
_entity.id
_entity.type
_entity.pdbx_description
1 polymer ?
#
loop_
_entity_poly.entity_id
_entity_poly.type
_entity_poly.pdbx_seq_one_letter_code
_entity_poly.pdbx_strand_id
1 'polypeptide(L)'
;MAITRASLLSILFFFAPAVLAANACSGDQIAAVKLVTHHETRFLPGSSGLKLKGEGRGEVTHYFSVTGDEYIHENSERRIPTGMLESGDFAYRWEPYEKETWLTGEHVYRSSKGSKRNQNRYSQTTEKDHNPTIAIEEISPSTPETDSVAGYRCRLSRQTLNTGATVSACNLRIYGRNTPLDWQQTHQNGSQQTKRTQSLTQTCVDRSLFEIPERDWK
;
A
#
# COMPACT_ATOMS: atom_id res chain seq x y z
N MET A 1 61.79 -41.51 -1.24
CA MET A 1 61.44 -40.58 -0.15
C MET A 1 60.87 -39.32 -0.80
N ALA A 2 59.56 -39.15 -0.74
CA ALA A 2 58.84 -38.08 -1.45
C ALA A 2 58.63 -36.89 -0.49
N ILE A 3 58.95 -35.67 -0.94
CA ILE A 3 58.52 -34.44 -0.28
C ILE A 3 57.82 -33.59 -1.34
N THR A 4 56.50 -33.72 -1.37
CA THR A 4 55.59 -32.83 -2.08
C THR A 4 55.48 -31.50 -1.31
N ARG A 5 55.86 -30.39 -1.93
CA ARG A 5 55.49 -29.04 -1.48
C ARG A 5 54.23 -28.63 -2.22
N ALA A 6 53.09 -28.68 -1.55
CA ALA A 6 51.86 -28.03 -2.00
C ALA A 6 51.87 -26.60 -1.48
N SER A 7 51.94 -25.62 -2.40
CA SER A 7 51.76 -24.21 -2.08
C SER A 7 50.29 -23.92 -1.82
N LEU A 8 50.04 -23.33 -0.66
CA LEU A 8 48.75 -22.81 -0.20
C LEU A 8 48.38 -21.49 -0.91
N LEU A 9 47.06 -21.26 -0.94
CA LEU A 9 46.34 -19.99 -1.02
C LEU A 9 46.31 -19.24 -2.36
N SER A 10 45.12 -19.19 -2.95
CA SER A 10 44.21 -18.04 -2.78
C SER A 10 42.87 -18.33 -3.47
N ILE A 11 41.84 -18.71 -2.72
CA ILE A 11 40.46 -18.69 -3.22
C ILE A 11 39.86 -17.36 -2.77
N LEU A 12 39.86 -16.38 -3.68
CA LEU A 12 38.99 -15.21 -3.61
C LEU A 12 37.54 -15.69 -3.76
N PHE A 13 36.85 -15.90 -2.64
CA PHE A 13 35.39 -15.95 -2.65
C PHE A 13 34.88 -14.54 -2.94
N PHE A 14 34.69 -14.23 -4.22
CA PHE A 14 33.76 -13.20 -4.63
C PHE A 14 32.36 -13.67 -4.22
N PHE A 15 31.88 -13.21 -3.07
CA PHE A 15 30.44 -13.20 -2.82
C PHE A 15 29.82 -12.22 -3.80
N ALA A 16 29.43 -12.72 -4.98
CA ALA A 16 28.46 -12.04 -5.81
C ALA A 16 27.18 -11.86 -4.97
N PRO A 17 26.53 -10.69 -4.99
CA PRO A 17 25.23 -10.55 -4.35
C PRO A 17 24.32 -11.58 -5.00
N ALA A 18 23.80 -12.49 -4.18
CA ALA A 18 22.73 -13.38 -4.61
C ALA A 18 21.60 -12.48 -5.11
N VAL A 19 21.42 -12.43 -6.43
CA VAL A 19 20.17 -11.98 -7.03
C VAL A 19 19.12 -12.84 -6.33
N LEU A 20 18.29 -12.20 -5.49
CA LEU A 20 17.18 -12.85 -4.80
C LEU A 20 16.39 -13.58 -5.89
N ALA A 21 16.60 -14.90 -5.94
CA ALA A 21 15.94 -15.75 -6.90
C ALA A 21 14.45 -15.48 -6.72
N ALA A 22 13.81 -15.08 -7.82
CA ALA A 22 12.36 -15.04 -7.91
C ALA A 22 11.85 -16.36 -7.31
N ASN A 23 11.14 -16.28 -6.18
CA ASN A 23 10.53 -17.44 -5.56
C ASN A 23 9.77 -18.18 -6.67
N ALA A 24 10.18 -19.39 -7.00
CA ALA A 24 9.47 -20.22 -7.96
C ALA A 24 8.13 -20.60 -7.31
N CYS A 25 7.10 -19.80 -7.57
CA CYS A 25 5.76 -20.08 -7.08
C CYS A 25 5.28 -21.41 -7.64
N SER A 26 4.44 -22.12 -6.87
CA SER A 26 3.78 -23.33 -7.37
C SER A 26 2.83 -23.00 -8.53
N GLY A 27 2.37 -24.01 -9.28
CA GLY A 27 1.62 -23.79 -10.54
C GLY A 27 0.36 -22.93 -10.42
N ASP A 28 -0.32 -22.99 -9.28
CA ASP A 28 -1.55 -22.24 -8.98
C ASP A 28 -1.28 -20.89 -8.29
N GLN A 29 0.00 -20.59 -8.02
CA GLN A 29 0.44 -19.38 -7.36
C GLN A 29 1.12 -18.43 -8.34
N ILE A 30 1.11 -17.16 -7.97
CA ILE A 30 1.73 -16.07 -8.70
C ILE A 30 2.62 -15.25 -7.77
N ALA A 31 3.78 -14.82 -8.27
CA ALA A 31 4.65 -13.92 -7.54
C ALA A 31 3.98 -12.55 -7.39
N ALA A 32 3.99 -12.02 -6.18
CA ALA A 32 3.38 -10.75 -5.84
C ALA A 32 4.20 -9.98 -4.81
N VAL A 33 3.93 -8.69 -4.70
CA VAL A 33 4.38 -7.84 -3.59
C VAL A 33 3.19 -7.58 -2.68
N LYS A 34 3.32 -7.93 -1.40
CA LYS A 34 2.35 -7.65 -0.34
C LYS A 34 2.78 -6.41 0.45
N LEU A 35 1.95 -5.38 0.44
CA LEU A 35 2.10 -4.16 1.23
C LEU A 35 0.97 -4.08 2.26
N VAL A 36 1.30 -4.10 3.55
CA VAL A 36 0.35 -3.91 4.63
C VAL A 36 0.56 -2.53 5.23
N THR A 37 -0.51 -1.75 5.30
CA THR A 37 -0.49 -0.40 5.85
C THR A 37 -1.61 -0.19 6.85
N HIS A 38 -1.34 0.63 7.85
CA HIS A 38 -2.36 1.12 8.77
C HIS A 38 -2.69 2.57 8.44
N HIS A 39 -3.97 2.87 8.27
CA HIS A 39 -4.43 4.24 8.09
C HIS A 39 -5.13 4.73 9.34
N GLU A 40 -5.03 6.03 9.58
CA GLU A 40 -5.75 6.67 10.67
C GLU A 40 -6.05 8.13 10.35
N THR A 41 -7.27 8.54 10.68
CA THR A 41 -7.70 9.94 10.66
C THR A 41 -7.85 10.47 12.09
N ARG A 42 -7.14 11.54 12.42
CA ARG A 42 -7.18 12.23 13.72
C ARG A 42 -7.57 13.70 13.55
N PHE A 43 -8.14 14.30 14.60
CA PHE A 43 -8.30 15.75 14.70
C PHE A 43 -7.16 16.32 15.55
N LEU A 44 -6.51 17.36 15.07
CA LEU A 44 -5.50 18.12 15.79
C LEU A 44 -6.19 19.10 16.76
N PRO A 45 -5.52 19.52 17.84
CA PRO A 45 -6.05 20.53 18.75
C PRO A 45 -6.52 21.79 17.99
N GLY A 46 -7.72 22.29 18.32
CA GLY A 46 -8.30 23.48 17.66
C GLY A 46 -8.99 23.20 16.32
N SER A 47 -9.14 21.94 15.91
CA SER A 47 -9.93 21.59 14.73
C SER A 47 -11.38 22.05 14.89
N SER A 48 -11.92 22.77 13.91
CA SER A 48 -13.34 23.16 13.88
C SER A 48 -13.95 22.91 12.49
N GLY A 49 -15.23 22.54 12.45
CA GLY A 49 -16.04 22.56 11.23
C GLY A 49 -15.78 21.48 10.18
N LEU A 50 -15.02 20.42 10.45
CA LEU A 50 -14.72 19.41 9.42
C LEU A 50 -15.76 18.28 9.36
N LYS A 51 -16.43 18.19 8.20
CA LYS A 51 -17.19 17.02 7.74
C LYS A 51 -16.24 16.06 7.02
N LEU A 52 -15.34 15.40 7.73
CA LEU A 52 -14.63 14.27 7.13
C LEU A 52 -15.61 13.10 6.98
N LYS A 53 -16.14 12.94 5.76
CA LYS A 53 -16.91 11.77 5.36
C LYS A 53 -15.92 10.70 4.90
N GLY A 54 -15.90 9.57 5.59
CA GLY A 54 -15.53 8.30 4.97
C GLY A 54 -14.18 7.69 5.34
N GLU A 55 -13.36 8.29 6.19
CA GLU A 55 -12.11 7.65 6.61
C GLU A 55 -11.95 7.61 8.12
N GLY A 56 -11.61 6.42 8.59
CA GLY A 56 -11.42 6.11 9.99
C GLY A 56 -10.07 5.48 10.22
N ARG A 57 -10.03 4.41 11.02
CA ARG A 57 -8.80 3.71 11.36
C ARG A 57 -8.88 2.27 10.88
N GLY A 58 -7.77 1.69 10.45
CA GLY A 58 -7.77 0.30 10.03
C GLY A 58 -6.56 -0.11 9.24
N GLU A 59 -6.61 -1.35 8.78
CA GLU A 59 -5.56 -1.98 7.99
C GLU A 59 -5.98 -2.09 6.53
N VAL A 60 -5.03 -1.84 5.63
CA VAL A 60 -5.17 -2.03 4.19
C VAL A 60 -4.01 -2.90 3.73
N THR A 61 -4.33 -4.04 3.15
CA THR A 61 -3.38 -4.95 2.51
C THR A 61 -3.53 -4.85 1.00
N HIS A 62 -2.46 -4.45 0.32
CA HIS A 62 -2.34 -4.50 -1.14
C HIS A 62 -1.53 -5.73 -1.54
N TYR A 63 -1.96 -6.38 -2.61
CA TYR A 63 -1.23 -7.40 -3.34
C TYR A 63 -1.04 -6.92 -4.77
N PHE A 64 0.20 -6.74 -5.19
CA PHE A 64 0.56 -6.36 -6.55
C PHE A 64 1.11 -7.59 -7.25
N SER A 65 0.44 -8.09 -8.30
CA SER A 65 0.93 -9.28 -9.02
C SER A 65 2.01 -8.92 -10.03
N VAL A 66 2.83 -9.92 -10.39
CA VAL A 66 3.77 -9.84 -11.52
C VAL A 66 3.07 -9.75 -12.89
N THR A 67 1.76 -9.98 -12.98
CA THR A 67 0.96 -9.81 -14.21
C THR A 67 0.37 -8.41 -14.35
N GLY A 68 0.56 -7.53 -13.37
CA GLY A 68 0.06 -6.15 -13.38
C GLY A 68 -1.25 -5.95 -12.65
N ASP A 69 -1.90 -7.03 -12.21
CA ASP A 69 -3.12 -6.96 -11.40
C ASP A 69 -2.81 -6.43 -9.98
N GLU A 70 -3.84 -5.92 -9.32
CA GLU A 70 -3.77 -5.52 -7.93
C GLU A 70 -5.05 -5.92 -7.21
N TYR A 71 -4.88 -6.58 -6.07
CA TYR A 71 -5.96 -6.83 -5.13
C TYR A 71 -5.71 -6.05 -3.85
N ILE A 72 -6.75 -5.39 -3.33
CA ILE A 72 -6.69 -4.59 -2.11
C ILE A 72 -7.78 -5.07 -1.17
N HIS A 73 -7.40 -5.43 0.05
CA HIS A 73 -8.32 -5.77 1.12
C HIS A 73 -8.17 -4.75 2.25
N GLU A 74 -9.25 -4.10 2.63
CA GLU A 74 -9.31 -3.13 3.72
C GLU A 74 -10.26 -3.62 4.80
N ASN A 75 -9.73 -3.71 6.03
CA ASN A 75 -10.49 -3.91 7.25
C ASN A 75 -10.35 -2.66 8.10
N SER A 76 -11.42 -1.86 8.16
CA SER A 76 -11.40 -0.58 8.84
C SER A 76 -12.63 -0.35 9.70
N GLU A 77 -12.53 0.64 10.58
CA GLU A 77 -13.66 1.20 11.29
C GLU A 77 -13.94 2.58 10.71
N ARG A 78 -15.19 2.81 10.29
CA ARG A 78 -15.63 4.12 9.83
C ARG A 78 -16.26 4.90 10.96
N ARG A 79 -15.98 6.21 10.97
CA ARG A 79 -16.61 7.14 11.88
C ARG A 79 -18.02 7.46 11.37
N ILE A 80 -19.04 7.12 12.15
CA ILE A 80 -20.45 7.37 11.81
C ILE A 80 -21.01 8.41 12.78
N PRO A 81 -21.53 9.55 12.27
CA PRO A 81 -22.20 10.53 13.11
C PRO A 81 -23.44 9.93 13.78
N THR A 82 -23.58 10.12 15.09
CA THR A 82 -24.73 9.65 15.87
C THR A 82 -25.62 10.79 16.36
N GLY A 83 -25.13 12.02 16.34
CA GLY A 83 -25.87 13.20 16.77
C GLY A 83 -24.96 14.42 16.91
N MET A 84 -25.49 15.49 17.50
CA MET A 84 -24.72 16.66 17.91
C MET A 84 -24.61 16.70 19.43
N LEU A 85 -23.43 17.02 19.93
CA LEU A 85 -23.14 17.33 21.32
C LEU A 85 -23.59 18.76 21.62
N GLU A 86 -23.74 19.07 22.92
CA GLU A 86 -24.10 20.42 23.39
C GLU A 86 -23.06 21.47 23.00
N SER A 87 -21.80 21.07 22.76
CA SER A 87 -20.73 21.93 22.24
C SER A 87 -20.91 22.34 20.76
N GLY A 88 -21.88 21.75 20.04
CA GLY A 88 -22.04 21.88 18.60
C GLY A 88 -21.20 20.91 17.77
N ASP A 89 -20.36 20.09 18.42
CA ASP A 89 -19.60 19.03 17.76
C ASP A 89 -20.48 17.83 17.42
N PHE A 90 -20.07 17.01 16.45
CA PHE A 90 -20.74 15.73 16.21
C PHE A 90 -20.32 14.69 17.25
N ALA A 91 -21.29 13.96 17.79
CA ALA A 91 -21.07 12.68 18.44
C ALA A 91 -20.84 11.61 17.37
N TYR A 92 -19.96 10.66 17.66
CA TYR A 92 -19.62 9.59 16.72
C TYR A 92 -19.55 8.23 17.39
N ARG A 93 -19.81 7.19 16.59
CA ARG A 93 -19.44 5.82 16.89
C ARG A 93 -18.60 5.23 15.77
N TRP A 94 -17.81 4.23 16.11
CA TRP A 94 -17.06 3.43 15.15
C TRP A 94 -17.91 2.27 14.65
N GLU A 95 -17.90 2.03 13.34
CA GLU A 95 -18.54 0.87 12.73
C GLU A 95 -17.56 0.10 11.85
N PRO A 96 -17.54 -1.24 11.94
CA PRO A 96 -16.78 -2.07 11.02
C PRO A 96 -17.16 -1.80 9.56
N TYR A 97 -16.14 -1.79 8.72
CA TYR A 97 -16.23 -1.62 7.28
C TYR A 97 -15.17 -2.49 6.61
N GLU A 98 -15.61 -3.28 5.66
CA GLU A 98 -14.74 -4.12 4.85
C GLU A 98 -14.85 -3.67 3.40
N LYS A 99 -13.72 -3.57 2.71
CA LYS A 99 -13.68 -3.23 1.29
C LYS A 99 -12.64 -4.09 0.58
N GLU A 100 -13.08 -4.69 -0.51
CA GLU A 100 -12.26 -5.45 -1.43
C GLU A 100 -12.21 -4.70 -2.76
N THR A 101 -11.02 -4.55 -3.34
CA THR A 101 -10.84 -3.92 -4.63
C THR A 101 -9.97 -4.77 -5.52
N TRP A 102 -10.43 -5.03 -6.73
CA TRP A 102 -9.65 -5.67 -7.79
C TRP A 102 -9.41 -4.63 -8.88
N LEU A 103 -8.14 -4.47 -9.25
CA LEU A 103 -7.73 -3.61 -10.35
C LEU A 103 -7.05 -4.48 -11.40
N THR A 104 -7.70 -4.65 -12.54
CA THR A 104 -7.31 -5.56 -13.62
C THR A 104 -7.38 -4.79 -14.94
N GLY A 105 -6.26 -4.63 -15.63
CA GLY A 105 -6.18 -3.79 -16.83
C GLY A 105 -6.69 -2.36 -16.57
N GLU A 106 -7.66 -1.92 -17.37
CA GLU A 106 -8.28 -0.58 -17.31
C GLU A 106 -9.54 -0.51 -16.44
N HIS A 107 -9.80 -1.53 -15.62
CA HIS A 107 -11.01 -1.57 -14.79
C HIS A 107 -10.68 -1.70 -13.31
N VAL A 108 -11.57 -1.14 -12.49
CA VAL A 108 -11.54 -1.32 -11.04
C VAL A 108 -12.91 -1.80 -10.55
N TYR A 109 -12.90 -2.91 -9.84
CA TYR A 109 -14.06 -3.53 -9.20
C TYR A 109 -13.92 -3.31 -7.70
N ARG A 110 -14.94 -2.72 -7.07
CA ARG A 110 -14.97 -2.41 -5.64
C ARG A 110 -16.17 -3.05 -5.00
N SER A 111 -15.94 -3.97 -4.08
CA SER A 111 -16.97 -4.44 -3.19
C SER A 111 -16.76 -3.83 -1.82
N SER A 112 -17.84 -3.39 -1.20
CA SER A 112 -17.81 -2.91 0.16
C SER A 112 -18.95 -3.48 0.97
N LYS A 113 -18.65 -3.85 2.20
CA LYS A 113 -19.57 -4.41 3.18
C LYS A 113 -19.51 -3.53 4.42
N GLY A 114 -20.64 -2.95 4.76
CA GLY A 114 -20.79 -2.13 5.95
C GLY A 114 -22.08 -2.46 6.68
N SER A 115 -22.29 -1.79 7.82
CA SER A 115 -23.43 -2.03 8.72
C SER A 115 -24.82 -1.99 8.05
N LYS A 116 -24.99 -1.13 7.03
CA LYS A 116 -26.32 -0.86 6.43
C LYS A 116 -26.54 -1.49 5.07
N ARG A 117 -25.50 -1.57 4.22
CA ARG A 117 -25.62 -2.04 2.82
C ARG A 117 -24.29 -2.55 2.31
N ASN A 118 -24.37 -3.58 1.48
CA ASN A 118 -23.29 -3.99 0.60
C ASN A 118 -23.38 -3.21 -0.71
N GLN A 119 -22.25 -2.81 -1.27
CA GLN A 119 -22.19 -2.15 -2.57
C GLN A 119 -21.08 -2.76 -3.40
N ASN A 120 -21.44 -3.20 -4.60
CA ASN A 120 -20.51 -3.65 -5.62
C ASN A 120 -20.54 -2.63 -6.75
N ARG A 121 -19.39 -2.06 -7.08
CA ARG A 121 -19.26 -1.09 -8.17
C ARG A 121 -18.15 -1.49 -9.11
N TYR A 122 -18.34 -1.23 -10.39
CA TYR A 122 -17.24 -1.25 -11.35
C TYR A 122 -17.10 0.11 -12.02
N SER A 123 -15.88 0.47 -12.37
CA SER A 123 -15.62 1.69 -13.13
C SER A 123 -14.37 1.51 -13.99
N GLN A 124 -14.30 2.25 -15.09
CA GLN A 124 -13.07 2.41 -15.84
C GLN A 124 -12.04 3.22 -15.03
N THR A 125 -10.78 2.91 -15.24
CA THR A 125 -9.62 3.61 -14.68
C THR A 125 -8.59 3.79 -15.79
N THR A 126 -7.63 4.69 -15.58
CA THR A 126 -6.48 4.80 -16.47
C THR A 126 -5.65 3.52 -16.41
N GLU A 127 -5.02 3.19 -17.54
CA GLU A 127 -3.97 2.17 -17.61
C GLU A 127 -2.88 2.45 -16.56
N LYS A 128 -2.35 1.39 -15.97
CA LYS A 128 -1.28 1.47 -14.98
C LYS A 128 0.04 1.11 -15.63
N ASP A 129 1.07 1.90 -15.37
CA ASP A 129 2.43 1.55 -15.76
C ASP A 129 2.87 0.25 -15.08
N HIS A 130 3.03 -0.82 -15.85
CA HIS A 130 3.45 -2.13 -15.34
C HIS A 130 4.81 -2.53 -15.92
N ASN A 131 5.75 -2.84 -15.03
CA ASN A 131 7.04 -3.44 -15.38
C ASN A 131 7.23 -4.75 -14.60
N PRO A 132 6.99 -5.92 -15.22
CA PRO A 132 7.05 -7.21 -14.52
C PRO A 132 8.47 -7.58 -14.05
N THR A 133 9.51 -7.02 -14.70
CA THR A 133 10.91 -7.35 -14.43
C THR A 133 11.40 -6.78 -13.09
N ILE A 134 10.78 -5.70 -12.61
CA ILE A 134 11.22 -4.98 -11.40
C ILE A 134 10.07 -4.96 -10.39
N ALA A 135 10.05 -5.94 -9.48
CA ALA A 135 9.01 -6.04 -8.46
C ALA A 135 8.99 -4.82 -7.52
N ILE A 136 10.16 -4.37 -7.06
CA ILE A 136 10.32 -3.16 -6.24
C ILE A 136 11.54 -2.42 -6.81
N GLU A 137 11.38 -1.13 -7.13
CA GLU A 137 12.48 -0.30 -7.63
C GLU A 137 13.44 0.02 -6.48
N GLU A 138 14.68 -0.48 -6.56
CA GLU A 138 15.72 -0.11 -5.62
C GLU A 138 16.18 1.33 -5.83
N ILE A 139 16.30 2.09 -4.73
CA ILE A 139 16.76 3.48 -4.76
C ILE A 139 18.11 3.56 -4.05
N SER A 140 19.08 4.21 -4.70
CA SER A 140 20.43 4.38 -4.17
C SER A 140 20.42 5.15 -2.84
N PRO A 141 21.27 4.77 -1.85
CA PRO A 141 21.49 5.55 -0.64
C PRO A 141 21.96 6.99 -0.88
N SER A 142 22.58 7.25 -2.03
CA SER A 142 23.06 8.59 -2.42
C SER A 142 22.00 9.48 -3.05
N THR A 143 20.80 8.95 -3.33
CA THR A 143 19.71 9.74 -3.93
C THR A 143 19.16 10.73 -2.88
N PRO A 144 19.18 12.05 -3.15
CA PRO A 144 18.64 13.04 -2.24
C PRO A 144 17.13 12.89 -2.07
N GLU A 145 16.58 13.47 -1.00
CA GLU A 145 15.13 13.46 -0.72
C GLU A 145 14.55 12.04 -0.67
N THR A 146 15.27 11.14 -0.01
CA THR A 146 14.81 9.77 0.23
C THR A 146 14.73 9.47 1.71
N ASP A 147 13.83 8.55 2.06
CA ASP A 147 13.73 7.99 3.41
C ASP A 147 13.64 6.47 3.34
N SER A 148 13.82 5.79 4.45
CA SER A 148 13.73 4.33 4.54
C SER A 148 12.45 3.92 5.28
N VAL A 149 11.58 3.17 4.61
CA VAL A 149 10.31 2.67 5.14
C VAL A 149 10.23 1.16 4.90
N ALA A 150 9.97 0.40 5.97
CA ALA A 150 9.90 -1.06 5.93
C ALA A 150 11.11 -1.74 5.25
N GLY A 151 12.32 -1.18 5.43
CA GLY A 151 13.56 -1.69 4.83
C GLY A 151 13.83 -1.25 3.39
N TYR A 152 12.92 -0.50 2.76
CA TYR A 152 13.09 0.01 1.40
C TYR A 152 13.25 1.53 1.39
N ARG A 153 14.13 2.02 0.53
CA ARG A 153 14.31 3.45 0.33
C ARG A 153 13.23 3.97 -0.62
N CYS A 154 12.52 5.04 -0.25
CA CYS A 154 11.46 5.65 -1.04
C CYS A 154 11.73 7.15 -1.25
N ARG A 155 11.16 7.72 -2.33
CA ARG A 155 11.29 9.14 -2.67
C ARG A 155 10.29 9.95 -1.87
N LEU A 156 10.79 10.93 -1.13
CA LEU A 156 9.96 11.88 -0.40
C LEU A 156 9.37 12.90 -1.37
N SER A 157 8.11 13.23 -1.14
CA SER A 157 7.42 14.31 -1.83
C SER A 157 6.62 15.08 -0.80
N ARG A 158 6.63 16.41 -0.93
CA ARG A 158 5.76 17.30 -0.15
C ARG A 158 5.08 18.27 -1.11
N GLN A 159 3.76 18.37 -0.98
CA GLN A 159 2.94 19.24 -1.81
C GLN A 159 1.89 19.93 -0.95
N THR A 160 1.65 21.21 -1.22
CA THR A 160 0.47 21.92 -0.72
C THR A 160 -0.61 21.87 -1.80
N LEU A 161 -1.78 21.36 -1.45
CA LEU A 161 -2.94 21.28 -2.34
C LEU A 161 -3.63 22.65 -2.44
N ASN A 162 -4.44 22.85 -3.48
CA ASN A 162 -5.23 24.07 -3.65
C ASN A 162 -6.25 24.29 -2.51
N THR A 163 -6.61 23.23 -1.79
CA THR A 163 -7.43 23.28 -0.56
C THR A 163 -6.65 23.80 0.65
N GLY A 164 -5.35 24.09 0.48
CA GLY A 164 -4.42 24.48 1.53
C GLY A 164 -3.96 23.32 2.42
N ALA A 165 -4.38 22.08 2.14
CA ALA A 165 -3.87 20.91 2.85
C ALA A 165 -2.43 20.61 2.43
N THR A 166 -1.59 20.25 3.40
CA THR A 166 -0.22 19.81 3.14
C THR A 166 -0.16 18.30 3.10
N VAL A 167 0.34 17.75 2.01
CA VAL A 167 0.57 16.33 1.78
C VAL A 167 2.06 16.05 1.85
N SER A 168 2.43 14.98 2.53
CA SER A 168 3.77 14.40 2.55
C SER A 168 3.65 12.91 2.26
N ALA A 169 4.40 12.39 1.28
CA ALA A 169 4.37 10.98 0.93
C ALA A 169 5.77 10.44 0.64
N CYS A 170 6.02 9.20 1.05
CA CYS A 170 7.20 8.44 0.67
C CYS A 170 6.78 7.39 -0.36
N ASN A 171 7.16 7.62 -1.61
CA ASN A 171 6.71 6.82 -2.75
C ASN A 171 7.79 5.86 -3.23
N LEU A 172 7.37 4.65 -3.56
CA LEU A 172 8.21 3.60 -4.13
C LEU A 172 7.54 3.03 -5.37
N ARG A 173 8.32 2.70 -6.42
CA ARG A 173 7.74 1.99 -7.56
C ARG A 173 7.67 0.50 -7.27
N ILE A 174 6.47 -0.06 -7.37
CA ILE A 174 6.21 -1.50 -7.23
C ILE A 174 5.66 -1.99 -8.57
N TYR A 175 6.38 -2.89 -9.24
CA TYR A 175 6.10 -3.31 -10.62
C TYR A 175 5.89 -2.14 -11.59
N GLY A 176 6.74 -1.10 -11.50
CA GLY A 176 6.64 0.13 -12.30
C GLY A 176 5.67 1.20 -11.76
N ARG A 177 4.77 0.85 -10.84
CA ARG A 177 3.71 1.74 -10.34
C ARG A 177 4.15 2.57 -9.15
N ASN A 178 3.97 3.88 -9.22
CA ASN A 178 4.24 4.77 -8.10
C ASN A 178 3.26 4.51 -6.94
N THR A 179 3.74 3.94 -5.85
CA THR A 179 2.93 3.50 -4.72
C THR A 179 3.35 4.25 -3.45
N PRO A 180 2.44 4.96 -2.77
CA PRO A 180 2.75 5.57 -1.49
C PRO A 180 2.87 4.47 -0.42
N LEU A 181 4.08 4.29 0.09
CA LEU A 181 4.35 3.43 1.25
C LEU A 181 3.77 4.12 2.49
N ASP A 182 4.31 5.30 2.77
CA ASP A 182 3.84 6.17 3.84
C ASP A 182 3.26 7.45 3.26
N TRP A 183 2.22 7.95 3.89
CA TRP A 183 1.56 9.20 3.52
C TRP A 183 1.02 9.90 4.76
N GLN A 184 1.02 11.22 4.71
CA GLN A 184 0.36 12.08 5.67
C GLN A 184 -0.27 13.26 4.93
N GLN A 185 -1.52 13.59 5.26
CA GLN A 185 -2.17 14.82 4.83
C GLN A 185 -2.69 15.57 6.04
N THR A 186 -2.24 16.82 6.20
CA THR A 186 -2.73 17.73 7.22
C THR A 186 -3.58 18.81 6.56
N HIS A 187 -4.86 18.87 6.90
CA HIS A 187 -5.80 19.86 6.40
C HIS A 187 -5.70 21.16 7.22
N GLN A 188 -6.00 22.31 6.60
CA GLN A 188 -5.97 23.62 7.27
C GLN A 188 -6.85 23.68 8.52
N ASN A 189 -7.99 23.00 8.50
CA ASN A 189 -8.96 23.01 9.60
C ASN A 189 -8.62 21.98 10.70
N GLY A 190 -7.38 21.49 10.72
CA GLY A 190 -6.82 20.71 11.82
C GLY A 190 -7.00 19.20 11.73
N SER A 191 -7.60 18.60 10.69
CA SER A 191 -7.54 17.13 10.58
C SER A 191 -6.23 16.63 9.99
N GLN A 192 -5.81 15.46 10.44
CA GLN A 192 -4.66 14.75 9.91
C GLN A 192 -5.07 13.34 9.50
N GLN A 193 -4.75 12.96 8.27
CA GLN A 193 -4.87 11.60 7.76
C GLN A 193 -3.48 11.03 7.59
N THR A 194 -3.29 9.78 8.00
CA THR A 194 -2.01 9.08 7.90
C THR A 194 -2.22 7.71 7.28
N LYS A 195 -1.21 7.26 6.55
CA LYS A 195 -1.02 5.88 6.09
C LYS A 195 0.42 5.50 6.45
N ARG A 196 0.57 4.45 7.25
CA ARG A 196 1.86 3.98 7.76
C ARG A 196 2.07 2.54 7.33
N THR A 197 3.21 2.26 6.72
CA THR A 197 3.60 0.92 6.30
C THR A 197 3.93 0.09 7.53
N GLN A 198 3.28 -1.05 7.66
CA GLN A 198 3.61 -2.07 8.66
C GLN A 198 4.55 -3.11 8.09
N SER A 199 4.34 -3.52 6.82
CA SER A 199 5.21 -4.48 6.15
C SER A 199 5.17 -4.32 4.63
N LEU A 200 6.27 -4.67 3.98
CA LEU A 200 6.40 -4.76 2.53
C LEU A 200 7.24 -6.01 2.22
N THR A 201 6.65 -6.98 1.52
CA THR A 201 7.29 -8.30 1.30
C THR A 201 6.98 -8.84 -0.09
N GLN A 202 7.92 -9.59 -0.66
CA GLN A 202 7.66 -10.41 -1.86
C GLN A 202 7.15 -11.79 -1.42
N THR A 203 6.09 -12.28 -2.06
CA THR A 203 5.42 -13.52 -1.65
C THR A 203 4.77 -14.21 -2.86
N CYS A 204 4.47 -15.50 -2.74
CA CYS A 204 3.63 -16.22 -3.68
C CYS A 204 2.21 -16.26 -3.12
N VAL A 205 1.23 -15.88 -3.95
CA VAL A 205 -0.20 -15.90 -3.58
C VAL A 205 -0.98 -16.71 -4.58
N ASP A 206 -2.11 -17.26 -4.17
CA ASP A 206 -2.99 -18.01 -5.07
C ASP A 206 -3.51 -17.08 -6.18
N ARG A 207 -3.52 -17.57 -7.42
CA ARG A 207 -3.97 -16.78 -8.58
C ARG A 207 -5.41 -16.30 -8.44
N SER A 208 -6.26 -17.09 -7.78
CA SER A 208 -7.66 -16.77 -7.49
C SER A 208 -7.85 -15.49 -6.68
N LEU A 209 -6.82 -14.99 -5.98
CA LEU A 209 -6.88 -13.72 -5.27
C LEU A 209 -7.17 -12.54 -6.20
N PHE A 210 -6.69 -12.61 -7.46
CA PHE A 210 -6.86 -11.56 -8.46
C PHE A 210 -8.08 -11.76 -9.37
N GLU A 211 -8.75 -12.91 -9.27
CA GLU A 211 -9.94 -13.19 -10.08
C GLU A 211 -11.12 -12.35 -9.59
N ILE A 212 -11.85 -11.75 -10.53
CA ILE A 212 -13.04 -10.96 -10.22
C ILE A 212 -14.16 -11.92 -9.83
N PRO A 213 -14.68 -11.88 -8.59
CA PRO A 213 -15.74 -12.78 -8.18
C PRO A 213 -17.06 -12.42 -8.88
N GLU A 214 -17.91 -13.42 -9.07
CA GLU A 214 -19.28 -13.23 -9.55
C GLU A 214 -20.10 -12.47 -8.51
N ARG A 215 -20.46 -11.21 -8.82
CA ARG A 215 -21.28 -10.32 -7.97
C ARG A 215 -22.18 -9.45 -8.86
N ASP A 216 -23.24 -8.88 -8.28
CA ASP A 216 -24.11 -7.89 -8.94
C ASP A 216 -23.40 -6.54 -9.07
N TRP A 217 -22.45 -6.46 -10.02
CA TRP A 217 -21.62 -5.27 -10.28
C TRP A 217 -22.45 -4.16 -10.93
N LYS A 218 -22.34 -2.93 -10.39
CA LYS A 218 -23.09 -1.75 -10.84
C LYS A 218 -22.21 -0.59 -11.26
#